data_AF-A0A537YW07-F1
#
_entry.id   AF-A0A537YW07-F1
#
_cell.length_a   1.000
_cell.length_b   1.000
_cell.length_c   1.000
_cell.angle_alpha   90.00
_cell.angle_beta   90.00
_cell.angle_gamma   90.00
#
_symmetry.space_group_name_H-M   'P 1'
#
loop_
_entity.id
_entity.type
_entity.pdbx_description
1 polymer ?
#
loop_
_entity_poly.entity_id
_entity_poly.type
_entity_poly.pdbx_seq_one_letter_code
_entity_poly.pdbx_strand_id
1 'polypeptide(L)' 'MRIDCDECVMQGTSACSDCVVTFLVRREPGDALVIDVEEERAVRLLADAGLVPQLRHRPRNRSAAGSNG' A
#
# COMPACT_ATOMS: atom_id res chain seq x y z
N MET A 1 8.53 3.67 -3.79
CA MET A 1 7.11 3.64 -3.34
C MET A 1 7.10 3.19 -1.89
N ARG A 2 6.48 3.94 -0.98
CA ARG A 2 6.33 3.55 0.44
C ARG A 2 4.84 3.52 0.76
N ILE A 3 4.40 2.42 1.36
CA ILE A 3 3.04 2.28 1.91
C ILE A 3 3.17 2.41 3.43
N ASP A 4 2.38 3.31 4.01
CA ASP A 4 2.30 3.48 5.45
C ASP A 4 0.82 3.38 5.84
N CYS A 5 0.49 2.31 6.58
CA CYS A 5 -0.90 2.03 6.94
C CYS A 5 -1.47 3.07 7.92
N ASP A 6 -0.62 3.68 8.76
CA ASP A 6 -1.04 4.68 9.75
C ASP A 6 -1.28 6.06 9.11
N GLU A 7 -0.63 6.32 7.98
CA GLU A 7 -0.85 7.54 7.20
C GLU A 7 -1.90 7.37 6.09
N CYS A 8 -2.53 6.20 5.94
CA CYS A 8 -3.47 5.94 4.85
C CYS A 8 -4.90 6.40 5.20
N VAL A 9 -5.56 7.17 4.32
CA VAL A 9 -6.96 7.59 4.52
C VAL A 9 -7.95 6.42 4.50
N MET A 10 -7.55 5.27 3.95
CA MET A 10 -8.38 4.07 3.88
C MET A 10 -8.34 3.26 5.18
N GLN A 11 -7.48 3.60 6.15
CA GLN A 11 -7.32 2.85 7.39
C GLN A 11 -8.68 2.64 8.10
N GLY A 12 -8.98 1.40 8.47
CA GLY A 12 -10.24 1.02 9.12
C GLY A 12 -11.46 0.85 8.20
N THR A 13 -11.34 1.13 6.90
CA THR A 13 -12.42 0.90 5.92
C THR A 13 -12.39 -0.54 5.37
N SER A 14 -13.46 -0.94 4.67
CA SER A 14 -13.50 -2.23 3.95
C SER A 14 -12.37 -2.39 2.93
N ALA A 15 -11.91 -1.29 2.33
CA ALA A 15 -10.76 -1.32 1.42
C ALA A 15 -9.44 -1.63 2.14
N CYS A 16 -9.31 -1.29 3.42
CA CYS A 16 -8.16 -1.64 4.24
C CYS A 16 -8.20 -3.11 4.68
N SER A 17 -9.38 -3.65 5.02
CA SER A 17 -9.52 -5.08 5.34
C SER A 17 -9.24 -5.98 4.13
N ASP A 18 -9.51 -5.49 2.92
CA ASP A 18 -9.20 -6.15 1.64
C ASP A 18 -7.80 -5.77 1.09
N CYS A 19 -6.94 -5.14 1.89
CA CYS A 19 -5.61 -4.73 1.44
C CYS A 19 -4.62 -5.90 1.47
N VAL A 20 -3.90 -6.12 0.37
CA VAL A 20 -2.85 -7.15 0.28
C VAL A 20 -1.76 -6.99 1.35
N VAL A 21 -1.52 -5.76 1.82
CA VAL A 21 -0.53 -5.44 2.86
C VAL A 21 -0.80 -6.18 4.17
N THR A 22 -2.06 -6.46 4.49
CA THR A 22 -2.43 -7.27 5.66
C THR A 22 -1.80 -8.67 5.62
N PHE A 23 -1.59 -9.23 4.42
CA PHE A 23 -0.94 -10.53 4.23
C PHE A 23 0.58 -10.43 4.22
N LEU A 24 1.12 -9.29 3.78
CA LEU A 24 2.57 -9.05 3.73
C LEU A 24 3.15 -8.81 5.13
N VAL A 25 2.47 -8.02 5.95
CA VAL A 25 2.95 -7.61 7.29
C VAL A 25 2.73 -8.70 8.35
N ARG A 26 1.89 -9.70 8.09
CA ARG A 26 1.69 -10.87 8.98
C ARG A 26 2.79 -11.93 8.85
N ARG A 27 3.76 -11.75 7.95
CA ARG A 27 4.91 -12.67 7.83
C ARG A 27 5.89 -12.50 8.99
N GLU A 28 6.61 -13.57 9.29
CA GLU A 28 7.64 -13.53 10.33
C GLU A 28 8.75 -12.54 9.95
N PRO A 29 9.31 -11.79 10.94
CA PRO A 29 10.45 -10.90 10.69
C PRO A 29 11.63 -11.69 10.09
N GLY A 30 11.93 -11.47 8.81
CA GLY A 30 12.97 -12.21 8.08
C GLY A 30 12.52 -12.68 6.68
N ASP A 31 11.22 -12.87 6.47
CA ASP A 31 10.63 -13.21 5.18
C ASP A 31 10.38 -11.95 4.33
N ALA A 32 11.47 -11.30 3.92
CA ALA A 32 11.39 -10.15 3.03
C ALA A 32 10.76 -10.58 1.70
N LEU A 33 9.60 -9.99 1.37
CA LEU A 33 9.08 -10.05 0.01
C LEU A 33 9.89 -9.10 -0.87
N VAL A 34 10.71 -9.65 -1.75
CA VAL A 34 11.39 -8.90 -2.80
C VAL A 34 10.50 -8.94 -4.03
N ILE A 35 10.22 -7.77 -4.60
CA ILE A 35 9.60 -7.61 -5.91
C ILE A 35 10.61 -6.86 -6.75
N ASP A 36 11.06 -7.47 -7.84
CA ASP A 36 12.00 -6.83 -8.75
C ASP A 36 11.31 -5.83 -9.69
N VAL A 37 12.09 -5.12 -10.50
CA VAL A 37 11.58 -4.07 -11.40
C VAL A 37 10.68 -4.64 -12.51
N GLU A 38 10.95 -5.87 -12.97
CA GLU A 38 10.18 -6.51 -14.03
C GLU A 38 8.82 -6.97 -13.50
N GLU A 39 8.81 -7.57 -12.31
CA GLU A 39 7.60 -7.94 -11.59
C GLU A 39 6.74 -6.72 -11.26
N GLU A 40 7.36 -5.64 -10.78
CA GLU A 40 6.69 -4.36 -10.48
C GLU A 40 6.02 -3.78 -11.73
N ARG A 41 6.72 -3.81 -12.88
CA ARG A 41 6.17 -3.40 -14.17
C ARG A 41 5.02 -4.30 -14.61
N ALA A 42 5.15 -5.62 -14.45
CA ALA A 42 4.09 -6.56 -14.81
C ALA A 42 2.81 -6.29 -14.02
N VAL A 43 2.92 -6.08 -12.71
CA VAL A 43 1.77 -5.73 -11.86
C VAL A 43 1.09 -4.44 -12.31
N ARG A 44 1.86 -3.40 -12.69
CA ARG A 44 1.28 -2.17 -13.25
C ARG A 44 0.53 -2.41 -14.55
N LEU A 45 1.08 -3.19 -15.48
CA LEU A 45 0.43 -3.52 -16.75
C LEU A 45 -0.90 -4.26 -16.52
N LEU A 46 -0.90 -5.22 -15.60
CA LEU A 46 -2.12 -5.94 -15.23
C LEU A 46 -3.17 -5.00 -14.62
N ALA A 47 -2.74 -4.04 -13.81
CA ALA A 47 -3.64 -3.06 -13.20
C ALA A 47 -4.24 -2.14 -14.26
N ASP A 48 -3.43 -1.67 -15.20
CA ASP A 48 -3.87 -0.81 -16.32
C ASP A 48 -4.84 -1.54 -17.25
N ALA A 49 -4.67 -2.86 -17.41
CA ALA A 49 -5.60 -3.73 -18.11
C ALA A 49 -6.87 -4.10 -17.30
N GLY A 50 -6.97 -3.69 -16.03
CA GLY A 50 -8.09 -4.00 -15.15
C GLY A 50 -8.11 -5.45 -14.62
N LEU A 51 -7.02 -6.19 -14.77
CA LEU A 51 -6.89 -7.59 -14.33
C LEU A 51 -6.54 -7.74 -12.85
N VAL A 52 -5.96 -6.69 -12.25
CA VAL A 52 -5.71 -6.62 -10.81
C VAL A 52 -6.17 -5.25 -10.26
N PRO A 53 -6.48 -5.16 -8.96
CA PRO A 53 -6.82 -3.87 -8.37
C PRO A 53 -5.69 -2.86 -8.47
N GLN A 54 -6.04 -1.63 -8.85
CA GLN A 54 -5.16 -0.47 -8.78
C GLN A 54 -4.73 -0.16 -7.33
N LEU A 55 -3.60 0.54 -7.16
CA LEU A 55 -3.12 0.92 -5.83
C LEU A 55 -4.13 1.84 -5.11
N ARG A 56 -4.77 1.31 -4.07
CA ARG A 56 -5.77 2.02 -3.25
C ARG A 56 -5.16 2.91 -2.17
N HIS A 57 -3.86 2.79 -1.88
CA HIS A 57 -3.18 3.61 -0.88
C HIS A 57 -3.25 5.09 -1.25
N ARG A 58 -3.70 5.89 -0.29
CA ARG A 58 -3.79 7.35 -0.39
C ARG A 58 -3.31 7.95 0.92
N PRO A 59 -2.20 8.72 0.91
CA PRO A 59 -1.71 9.35 2.12
C PRO A 59 -2.73 10.40 2.59
N ARG A 60 -2.89 10.51 3.90
CA ARG A 60 -3.62 11.57 4.56
C ARG A 60 -2.87 12.88 4.27
N ASN A 61 -3.56 13.89 3.77
CA ASN A 61 -2.93 15.19 3.51
C ASN A 61 -2.37 15.75 4.84
N ARG A 62 -1.06 15.68 5.03
CA ARG A 62 -0.35 16.40 6.10
C ARG A 62 -0.15 17.84 5.69
N SER A 63 -1.23 18.63 5.66
CA SER A 63 -1.15 20.10 5.54
C SER A 63 -1.74 20.83 6.76
N ALA A 64 -2.06 20.13 7.86
CA ALA A 64 -2.60 20.78 9.07
C ALA A 64 -2.09 20.21 10.42
N ALA A 65 -1.06 19.36 10.41
CA ALA A 65 -0.48 18.81 11.65
C ALA A 65 1.03 18.98 11.61
N GLY A 66 1.47 20.22 11.84
CA GLY A 66 2.88 20.61 11.77
C GLY A 66 3.12 22.08 12.13
N SER A 67 2.48 22.58 13.18
CA SER A 67 3.01 23.73 13.93
C SER A 67 2.74 23.56 15.42
N ASN A 68 3.83 23.41 16.16
CA ASN A 68 4.06 23.68 17.58
C ASN A 68 4.32 22.47 18.50
N GLY A 69 5.46 22.58 19.20
CA GLY A 69 5.87 21.80 20.36
C GLY A 69 7.35 21.54 20.36
#